data_AF-A0A7J8ND95-F1
#
_entry.id   AF-A0A7J8ND95-F1
#
_cell.length_a   1.000
_cell.length_b   1.000
_cell.length_c   1.000
_cell.angle_alpha   90.00
_cell.angle_beta   90.00
_cell.angle_gamma   90.00
#
_symmetry.space_group_name_H-M   'P 1'
#
loop_
_entity.id
_entity.type
_entity.pdbx_description
1 polymer ?
#
loop_
_entity_poly.entity_id
_entity_poly.type
_entity_poly.pdbx_seq_one_letter_code
_entity_poly.pdbx_strand_id
1 'polypeptide(L)' 'MGDSKTIINKCKTEARDKSILGAIIDDIQSIKTRFQKITFRFIQRTENAKAHDLAKEALRKGEESYL' A
#
# COMPACT_ATOMS: atom_id res chain seq x y z
N MET A 1 -3.50 0.18 -7.17
CA MET A 1 -4.24 -1.11 -7.03
C MET A 1 -3.37 -2.04 -6.21
N GLY A 2 -3.89 -3.12 -5.64
CA GLY A 2 -3.07 -4.09 -4.90
C GLY A 2 -3.85 -5.33 -4.50
N ASP A 3 -3.14 -6.36 -4.05
CA ASP A 3 -3.71 -7.67 -3.73
C ASP A 3 -3.94 -7.91 -2.22
N SER A 4 -3.60 -6.94 -1.36
CA SER A 4 -3.94 -6.99 0.07
C SER A 4 -5.29 -6.33 0.35
N LYS A 5 -6.34 -7.14 0.45
CA LYS A 5 -7.71 -6.66 0.72
C LYS A 5 -7.80 -5.87 2.03
N THR A 6 -7.10 -6.31 3.06
CA THR A 6 -7.08 -5.65 4.38
C THR A 6 -6.49 -4.24 4.28
N ILE A 7 -5.35 -4.07 3.62
CA ILE A 7 -4.71 -2.76 3.47
C ILE A 7 -5.57 -1.85 2.59
N ILE A 8 -6.09 -2.35 1.48
CA ILE A 8 -6.98 -1.59 0.59
C ILE A 8 -8.22 -1.06 1.35
N ASN A 9 -8.82 -1.87 2.23
CA ASN A 9 -9.97 -1.45 3.02
C ASN A 9 -9.59 -0.40 4.08
N LYS A 10 -8.44 -0.55 4.74
CA LYS A 10 -7.93 0.43 5.70
C LYS A 10 -7.71 1.79 5.05
N CYS A 11 -7.09 1.85 3.88
CA CYS A 11 -6.87 3.11 3.15
C CYS A 11 -8.17 3.78 2.64
N LYS A 12 -9.26 3.02 2.51
CA LYS A 12 -10.59 3.57 2.14
C LYS A 12 -11.36 4.12 3.33
N THR A 13 -11.04 3.65 4.52
CA THR A 13 -11.73 4.03 5.76
C THR A 13 -11.12 5.33 6.28
N GLU A 14 -11.92 6.18 6.92
CA GLU A 14 -11.45 7.44 7.52
C GLU A 14 -11.15 7.30 9.02
N ALA A 15 -11.48 6.15 9.61
CA ALA A 15 -11.13 5.83 10.98
C ALA A 15 -9.62 5.64 11.13
N ARG A 16 -9.08 6.19 12.22
CA ARG A 16 -7.67 6.00 12.59
C ARG A 16 -7.35 4.52 12.77
N ASP A 17 -6.30 4.06 12.11
CA ASP A 17 -5.88 2.67 12.18
C ASP A 17 -5.02 2.43 13.43
N LYS A 18 -5.40 1.45 14.25
CA LYS A 18 -4.73 1.11 15.52
C LYS A 18 -3.70 -0.03 15.38
N SER A 19 -3.45 -0.52 14.17
CA SER A 19 -2.46 -1.57 13.94
C SER A 19 -1.05 -1.01 13.90
N ILE A 20 -0.06 -1.91 13.84
CA ILE A 20 1.37 -1.56 13.68
C ILE A 20 1.59 -0.69 12.42
N LEU A 21 0.75 -0.86 11.39
CA LEU A 21 0.82 -0.08 10.16
C LEU A 21 0.07 1.26 10.23
N GLY A 22 -0.46 1.63 11.40
CA GLY A 22 -1.34 2.79 11.57
C GLY A 22 -0.70 4.10 11.11
N ALA A 23 0.57 4.33 11.47
CA ALA A 23 1.30 5.52 11.04
C ALA A 23 1.43 5.65 9.51
N ILE A 24 1.63 4.52 8.81
CA ILE A 24 1.72 4.51 7.34
C ILE A 24 0.35 4.79 6.71
N ILE A 25 -0.72 4.23 7.29
CA ILE A 25 -2.10 4.44 6.80
C ILE A 25 -2.52 5.89 7.01
N ASP A 26 -2.21 6.47 8.17
CA ASP A 26 -2.49 7.87 8.50
C ASP A 26 -1.72 8.81 7.52
N ASP A 27 -0.47 8.50 7.17
CA ASP A 27 0.30 9.26 6.18
C ASP A 27 -0.31 9.16 4.77
N ILE A 28 -0.71 7.96 4.34
CA ILE A 28 -1.41 7.76 3.06
C ILE A 28 -2.70 8.60 3.02
N GLN A 29 -3.49 8.62 4.10
CA GLN A 29 -4.72 9.41 4.20
C GLN A 29 -4.44 10.91 4.14
N SER A 30 -3.35 11.39 4.77
CA SER A 30 -2.91 12.78 4.68
C SER A 30 -2.53 13.15 3.25
N ILE A 31 -1.71 12.33 2.59
CA ILE A 31 -1.28 12.52 1.19
C ILE A 31 -2.46 12.45 0.22
N LYS A 32 -3.46 11.61 0.49
CA LYS A 32 -4.69 11.46 -0.30
C LYS A 32 -5.36 12.82 -0.59
N THR A 33 -5.35 13.74 0.38
CA THR A 33 -5.99 15.06 0.27
C THR A 33 -5.37 15.96 -0.79
N ARG A 34 -4.14 15.66 -1.22
CA ARG A 34 -3.40 16.43 -2.25
C ARG A 34 -3.88 16.13 -3.68
N PHE A 35 -4.68 15.08 -3.87
CA PHE A 35 -5.18 14.66 -5.17
C PHE A 35 -6.66 15.03 -5.33
N GLN A 36 -7.04 15.51 -6.52
CA GLN A 36 -8.45 15.76 -6.84
C GLN A 36 -9.30 14.48 -6.76
N LYS A 37 -8.72 13.33 -7.13
CA LYS A 37 -9.37 12.02 -7.05
C LYS A 37 -8.32 10.91 -6.91
N ILE A 38 -8.60 9.97 -6.03
CA ILE A 38 -7.75 8.78 -5.80
C ILE A 38 -8.62 7.58 -5.45
N THR A 39 -8.25 6.41 -5.95
CA THR A 39 -9.05 5.19 -5.81
C THR A 39 -8.18 4.01 -5.42
N PHE A 40 -8.57 3.30 -4.36
CA PHE A 40 -7.96 2.05 -3.95
C PHE A 40 -8.76 0.87 -4.52
N ARG A 41 -8.10 0.00 -5.27
CA ARG A 41 -8.73 -1.17 -5.92
C ARG A 41 -7.98 -2.45 -5.55
N PHE A 42 -8.75 -3.45 -5.14
CA PHE A 42 -8.27 -4.81 -4.96
C PHE A 42 -8.18 -5.50 -6.33
N ILE A 43 -7.09 -6.22 -6.58
CA ILE A 43 -6.85 -7.06 -7.76
C ILE A 43 -6.33 -8.43 -7.31
N GLN A 44 -6.40 -9.45 -8.17
CA GLN A 44 -5.83 -10.75 -7.83
C GLN A 44 -4.30 -10.66 -7.73
N ARG A 45 -3.69 -11.53 -6.92
CA ARG A 45 -2.23 -11.58 -6.76
C ARG A 45 -1.49 -11.84 -8.07
N THR A 46 -2.08 -12.64 -8.95
CA THR A 46 -1.57 -12.91 -10.31
C THR A 46 -1.49 -11.63 -11.14
N GLU A 47 -2.45 -10.72 -10.98
CA GLU A 47 -2.44 -9.40 -11.64
C GLU A 47 -1.42 -8.44 -11.01
N ASN A 48 -1.06 -8.66 -9.74
CA ASN A 48 -0.03 -7.90 -9.02
C ASN A 48 1.38 -8.54 -9.07
N ALA A 49 1.59 -9.53 -9.96
CA ALA A 49 2.82 -10.32 -10.01
C ALA A 49 4.09 -9.47 -10.14
N LYS A 50 4.06 -8.45 -11.01
CA LYS A 50 5.22 -7.56 -11.22
C LYS A 50 5.65 -6.82 -9.94
N ALA A 51 4.70 -6.31 -9.17
CA ALA A 51 5.01 -5.62 -7.91
C ALA A 51 5.59 -6.60 -6.87
N HIS A 52 5.05 -7.82 -6.82
CA HIS A 52 5.55 -8.89 -5.97
C HIS A 52 6.98 -9.31 -6.35
N ASP A 53 7.28 -9.44 -7.64
CA ASP A 53 8.62 -9.80 -8.14
C ASP A 53 9.64 -8.71 -7.83
N LEU A 54 9.29 -7.43 -8.02
CA LEU A 54 10.15 -6.30 -7.65
C LEU A 54 10.47 -6.30 -6.15
N ALA A 55 9.47 -6.49 -5.28
CA ALA A 55 9.67 -6.54 -3.84
C ALA A 55 10.58 -7.73 -3.43
N LYS A 56 10.40 -8.90 -4.06
CA LYS A 56 11.28 -10.06 -3.85
C LYS A 56 12.71 -9.81 -4.29
N GLU A 57 12.89 -9.16 -5.44
CA GLU A 57 14.22 -8.88 -5.97
C GLU A 57 14.99 -7.94 -5.06
N ALA A 58 14.35 -6.87 -4.58
CA ALA A 58 14.98 -5.93 -3.65
C ALA A 58 15.31 -6.55 -2.30
N LEU A 59 14.40 -7.37 -1.76
CA LEU A 59 14.68 -8.16 -0.56
C LEU A 59 15.90 -9.07 -0.76
N ARG A 60 16.03 -9.73 -1.92
CA ARG A 60 17.18 -10.57 -2.26
C ARG A 60 18.48 -9.78 -2.35
N LYS A 61 18.43 -8.54 -2.86
CA LYS A 61 19.60 -7.67 -2.98
C LYS A 61 20.01 -7.03 -1.65
N GLY A 62 19.20 -7.15 -0.60
CA GLY A 62 19.43 -6.45 0.67
C GLY A 62 19.30 -4.94 0.53
N GLU A 63 18.51 -4.47 -0.44
CA GLU A 63 18.19 -3.06 -0.59
C GLU A 63 17.24 -2.65 0.55
N GLU A 64 17.82 -2.17 1.65
CA GLU A 64 17.06 -1.71 2.82
C GLU A 64 16.48 -0.30 2.64
N SER A 65 16.88 0.42 1.58
CA SER A 65 16.48 1.79 1.30
C SER A 65 16.14 1.99 -0.18
N TYR A 66 14.92 2.47 -0.43
CA TYR A 66 14.59 3.18 -1.66
C TYR A 66 14.61 4.67 -1.34
N LEU A 67 15.63 5.38 -1.82
CA LEU A 67 15.67 6.83 -1.93
C LEU A 67 15.82 7.19 -3.41
#